data_AF-A0A485M1T7-F1
#
_entry.id   AF-A0A485M1T7-F1
#
_cell.length_a   1.000
_cell.length_b   1.000
_cell.length_c   1.000
_cell.angle_alpha   90.00
_cell.angle_beta   90.00
_cell.angle_gamma   90.00
#
_symmetry.space_group_name_H-M   'P 1'
#
loop_
_entity.id
_entity.type
_entity.pdbx_description
1 polymer ?
#
loop_
_entity_poly.entity_id
_entity_poly.type
_entity_poly.pdbx_seq_one_letter_code
_entity_poly.pdbx_strand_id
1 'polypeptide(L)'
;MEYAINLEESNIITVESLPPTLRETTKKGLPNDITSDGRLLPLAQLEKDAIITALDRYGWTDEGKTRAARVLGISRATIYRKIQRYGLQPDRG
;
A
#
# COMPACT_ATOMS: atom_id res chain seq x y z
N MET A 1 10.51 11.75 24.15
CA MET A 1 9.63 10.71 23.55
C MET A 1 9.87 10.71 22.06
N GLU A 2 10.97 10.08 21.68
CA GLU A 2 11.55 10.12 20.34
C GLU A 2 11.13 8.85 19.60
N TYR A 3 10.56 9.00 18.41
CA TYR A 3 10.62 7.96 17.39
C TYR A 3 11.35 8.57 16.20
N ALA A 4 12.68 8.46 16.26
CA ALA A 4 13.54 8.58 15.10
C ALA A 4 13.21 7.40 14.17
N ILE A 5 12.43 7.67 13.13
CA ILE A 5 12.30 6.73 12.02
C ILE A 5 13.56 6.97 11.18
N ASN A 6 14.53 6.06 11.30
CA ASN A 6 15.67 5.98 10.42
C ASN A 6 15.16 5.88 8.98
N LEU A 7 15.26 7.00 8.25
CA LEU A 7 15.16 7.03 6.80
C LEU A 7 16.52 6.55 6.26
N GLU A 8 16.82 5.28 6.48
CA GLU A 8 18.06 4.65 6.01
C GLU A 8 17.94 4.36 4.51
N GLU A 9 18.66 5.19 3.76
CA GLU A 9 19.54 4.88 2.64
C GLU A 9 19.15 3.75 1.66
N SER A 10 18.92 4.18 0.42
CA SER A 10 19.36 3.54 -0.83
C SER A 10 19.20 2.02 -0.97
N ASN A 11 18.24 1.59 -1.79
CA ASN A 11 18.49 0.39 -2.60
C ASN A 11 17.83 0.50 -3.98
N ILE A 12 18.63 0.93 -4.96
CA ILE A 12 18.27 0.89 -6.37
C ILE A 12 18.25 -0.58 -6.79
N ILE A 13 17.12 -1.07 -7.31
CA ILE A 13 17.05 -2.36 -8.00
C ILE A 13 16.71 -2.06 -9.46
N THR A 14 17.70 -2.19 -10.34
CA THR A 14 17.52 -2.05 -11.80
C THR A 14 17.07 -3.36 -12.44
N VAL A 15 16.39 -3.23 -13.59
CA VAL A 15 15.61 -4.27 -14.27
C VAL A 15 16.48 -5.38 -14.90
N GLU A 16 17.80 -5.22 -14.93
CA GLU A 16 18.70 -6.22 -15.53
C GLU A 16 18.89 -7.47 -14.65
N SER A 17 18.45 -7.46 -13.40
CA SER A 17 18.67 -8.55 -12.44
C SER A 17 17.58 -9.64 -12.44
N LEU A 18 16.61 -9.56 -13.35
CA LEU A 18 15.48 -10.49 -13.39
C LEU A 18 15.64 -11.54 -14.51
N PRO A 19 15.74 -12.84 -14.17
CA PRO A 19 15.88 -13.88 -15.18
C PRO A 19 14.61 -14.00 -16.05
N PRO A 20 14.77 -14.30 -17.35
CA PRO A 20 13.69 -14.30 -18.34
C PRO A 20 12.57 -15.32 -18.09
N THR A 21 12.71 -16.18 -17.09
CA THR A 21 11.79 -17.28 -16.75
C THR A 21 10.48 -16.83 -16.09
N LEU A 22 10.34 -15.57 -15.69
CA LEU A 22 9.12 -15.06 -15.03
C LEU A 22 8.07 -14.48 -15.98
N ARG A 23 8.29 -14.53 -17.30
CA ARG A 23 7.44 -13.83 -18.28
C ARG A 23 6.07 -14.48 -18.55
N GLU A 24 5.81 -15.72 -18.11
CA GLU A 24 4.61 -16.45 -18.58
C GLU A 24 3.64 -16.96 -17.49
N THR A 25 3.94 -16.84 -16.19
CA THR A 25 2.97 -17.21 -15.14
C THR A 25 2.09 -16.04 -14.75
N THR A 26 1.12 -15.79 -15.61
CA THR A 26 0.01 -14.86 -15.45
C THR A 26 -0.67 -14.93 -14.07
N LYS A 27 -0.96 -13.74 -13.50
CA LYS A 27 -1.95 -13.45 -12.42
C LYS A 27 -1.64 -13.72 -10.95
N LYS A 28 -0.45 -14.18 -10.54
CA LYS A 28 -0.15 -14.34 -9.09
C LYS A 28 1.26 -13.98 -8.62
N GLY A 29 2.07 -13.36 -9.47
CA GLY A 29 3.51 -13.21 -9.20
C GLY A 29 4.16 -11.90 -9.65
N LEU A 30 3.41 -10.93 -10.16
CA LEU A 30 3.95 -9.57 -10.24
C LEU A 30 3.88 -9.00 -8.80
N PRO A 31 4.99 -8.45 -8.26
CA PRO A 31 4.86 -7.56 -7.13
C PRO A 31 3.80 -6.52 -7.54
N ASN A 32 2.74 -6.38 -6.73
CA ASN A 32 1.69 -5.39 -6.96
C ASN A 32 2.25 -3.95 -6.99
N ASP A 33 3.54 -3.83 -6.71
CA ASP A 33 4.39 -2.66 -6.66
C ASP A 33 5.02 -2.32 -8.01
N ILE A 34 4.71 -3.04 -9.10
CA ILE A 34 5.23 -2.75 -10.43
C ILE A 34 4.08 -2.42 -11.39
N THR A 35 4.15 -1.27 -12.05
CA THR A 35 3.20 -0.83 -13.08
C THR A 35 3.29 -1.69 -14.34
N SER A 36 2.28 -1.61 -15.21
CA SER A 36 2.26 -2.35 -16.49
C SER A 36 3.42 -2.01 -17.43
N ASP A 37 4.07 -0.86 -17.25
CA ASP A 37 5.28 -0.42 -17.97
C ASP A 37 6.60 -0.76 -17.24
N GLY A 38 6.54 -1.57 -16.16
CA GLY A 38 7.73 -2.10 -15.48
C GLY A 38 8.37 -1.15 -14.46
N ARG A 39 7.68 -0.09 -14.04
CA ARG A 39 8.19 0.88 -13.06
C ARG A 39 7.71 0.54 -11.65
N LEU A 40 8.54 0.82 -10.64
CA LEU A 40 8.12 0.72 -9.24
C LEU A 40 7.03 1.76 -8.94
N LEU A 41 5.96 1.32 -8.28
CA LEU A 41 4.91 2.20 -7.81
C LEU A 41 5.44 3.12 -6.70
N PRO A 42 5.02 4.39 -6.69
CA PRO A 42 5.31 5.27 -5.58
C PRO A 42 4.79 4.67 -4.26
N LEU A 43 5.56 4.80 -3.18
CA LEU A 43 5.14 4.35 -1.85
C LEU A 43 3.77 4.92 -1.44
N ALA A 44 3.45 6.14 -1.88
CA ALA A 44 2.14 6.75 -1.64
C ALA A 44 0.98 6.00 -2.30
N GLN A 45 1.21 5.41 -3.48
CA GLN A 45 0.21 4.61 -4.19
C GLN A 45 0.02 3.26 -3.50
N LEU A 46 1.10 2.59 -3.13
CA LEU A 46 1.07 1.35 -2.36
C LEU A 46 0.37 1.52 -1.01
N GLU A 47 0.68 2.60 -0.29
CA GLU A 47 0.02 2.93 0.96
C GLU A 47 -1.49 3.18 0.75
N LYS A 48 -1.85 3.95 -0.30
CA LYS A 48 -3.25 4.21 -0.64
C LYS A 48 -4.02 2.92 -0.90
N ASP A 49 -3.45 2.03 -1.71
CA ASP A 49 -4.09 0.76 -2.09
C ASP A 49 -4.23 -0.19 -0.90
N ALA A 50 -3.22 -0.24 -0.01
CA ALA A 50 -3.29 -0.99 1.24
C ALA A 50 -4.42 -0.47 2.16
N ILE A 51 -4.58 0.86 2.26
CA ILE A 51 -5.64 1.49 3.05
C ILE A 51 -7.02 1.16 2.48
N ILE A 52 -7.22 1.30 1.16
CA ILE A 52 -8.48 0.96 0.49
C ILE A 52 -8.82 -0.51 0.74
N THR A 53 -7.87 -1.41 0.47
CA THR A 53 -8.05 -2.86 0.64
C THR A 53 -8.44 -3.22 2.08
N ALA A 54 -7.84 -2.58 3.07
CA ALA A 54 -8.18 -2.81 4.48
C ALA A 54 -9.58 -2.26 4.83
N LEU A 55 -9.94 -1.08 4.32
CA LEU A 55 -11.27 -0.49 4.56
C LEU A 55 -12.38 -1.29 3.89
N ASP A 56 -12.17 -1.81 2.68
CA ASP A 56 -13.15 -2.66 2.00
C ASP A 56 -13.31 -4.00 2.70
N ARG A 57 -12.23 -4.56 3.26
CA ARG A 57 -12.26 -5.81 4.01
C ARG A 57 -12.90 -5.69 5.39
N TYR A 58 -12.58 -4.64 6.14
CA TYR A 58 -12.99 -4.49 7.55
C TYR A 58 -14.15 -3.52 7.76
N GLY A 59 -14.54 -2.80 6.71
CA GLY A 59 -15.65 -1.87 6.69
C GLY A 59 -15.24 -0.41 6.87
N TRP A 60 -16.09 0.47 6.32
CA TRP A 60 -15.93 1.92 6.38
C TRP A 60 -16.58 2.55 7.63
N THR A 61 -17.03 1.76 8.60
CA THR A 61 -17.54 2.25 9.89
C THR A 61 -16.39 2.71 10.81
N ASP A 62 -16.70 3.33 11.94
CA ASP A 62 -15.67 3.74 12.92
C ASP A 62 -14.87 2.54 13.47
N GLU A 63 -15.59 1.45 13.76
CA GLU A 63 -15.00 0.18 14.18
C GLU A 63 -14.16 -0.45 13.07
N GLY A 64 -14.66 -0.46 11.83
CA GLY A 64 -13.95 -0.98 10.67
C GLY A 64 -12.65 -0.21 10.39
N LYS A 65 -12.68 1.13 10.43
CA LYS A 65 -11.48 1.99 10.34
C LYS A 65 -10.48 1.68 11.45
N THR A 66 -10.94 1.46 12.67
CA THR A 66 -10.08 1.11 13.81
C THR A 66 -9.40 -0.25 13.60
N ARG A 67 -10.14 -1.24 13.09
CA ARG A 67 -9.59 -2.56 12.74
C ARG A 67 -8.59 -2.49 11.58
N ALA A 68 -8.92 -1.73 10.53
CA ALA A 68 -8.03 -1.48 9.40
C ALA A 68 -6.70 -0.86 9.86
N ALA A 69 -6.76 0.16 10.73
CA ALA A 69 -5.57 0.78 11.30
C ALA A 69 -4.69 -0.22 12.06
N ARG A 70 -5.31 -1.07 12.89
CA ARG A 70 -4.61 -2.11 13.65
C ARG A 70 -3.88 -3.11 12.77
N VAL A 71 -4.53 -3.60 11.71
CA VAL A 71 -3.94 -4.58 10.78
C VAL A 71 -2.83 -3.97 9.94
N LEU A 72 -2.95 -2.69 9.58
CA LEU A 72 -1.92 -1.95 8.87
C LEU A 72 -0.76 -1.47 9.77
N GLY A 73 -0.84 -1.70 11.09
CA GLY A 73 0.20 -1.27 12.03
C GLY A 73 0.29 0.24 12.22
N ILE A 74 -0.78 0.99 11.94
CA ILE A 74 -0.83 2.45 12.07
C ILE A 74 -1.83 2.88 13.14
N SER A 75 -1.65 4.10 13.67
CA SER A 75 -2.60 4.65 14.63
C SER A 75 -3.94 4.98 13.97
N ARG A 76 -5.01 4.95 14.78
CA ARG A 76 -6.35 5.41 14.35
C ARG A 76 -6.29 6.83 13.78
N ALA A 77 -5.64 7.78 14.46
CA ALA A 77 -5.48 9.14 13.93
C ALA A 77 -4.80 9.19 12.55
N THR A 78 -3.86 8.27 12.28
CA THR A 78 -3.19 8.18 10.98
C THR A 78 -4.12 7.68 9.88
N ILE A 79 -4.98 6.70 10.15
CA ILE A 79 -5.91 6.22 9.13
C ILE A 79 -6.89 7.32 8.70
N TYR A 80 -7.46 8.10 9.64
CA TYR A 80 -8.34 9.23 9.29
C TYR A 80 -7.62 10.30 8.48
N ARG A 81 -6.39 10.67 8.88
CA ARG A 81 -5.57 11.64 8.13
C ARG A 81 -5.29 11.17 6.71
N LYS A 82 -5.04 9.88 6.50
CA LYS A 82 -4.76 9.30 5.18
C LYS A 82 -6.03 9.18 4.32
N ILE A 83 -7.16 8.80 4.91
CA ILE A 83 -8.47 8.82 4.24
C ILE A 83 -8.76 10.22 3.70
N GLN A 84 -8.59 11.26 4.52
CA GLN A 84 -8.79 12.65 4.10
C GLN A 84 -7.78 13.07 3.03
N ARG A 85 -6.48 12.78 3.23
CA ARG A 85 -5.40 13.14 2.30
C ARG A 85 -5.62 12.54 0.90
N TYR A 86 -6.10 11.30 0.83
CA TYR A 86 -6.30 10.60 -0.44
C TYR A 86 -7.73 10.71 -0.98
N GLY A 87 -8.62 11.43 -0.29
CA GLY A 87 -10.01 11.61 -0.70
C GLY A 87 -10.80 10.29 -0.78
N LEU A 88 -10.49 9.34 0.11
CA LEU A 88 -11.06 7.99 0.03
C LEU A 88 -12.52 7.96 0.50
N GLN A 89 -13.37 7.27 -0.24
CA GLN A 89 -14.78 7.09 0.05
C GLN A 89 -15.20 5.64 -0.22
N PRO A 90 -16.19 5.09 0.51
CA PRO A 90 -16.74 3.78 0.19
C PRO A 90 -17.34 3.81 -1.21
N ASP A 91 -17.10 2.77 -1.99
CA ASP A 91 -17.72 2.64 -3.30
C ASP A 91 -19.24 2.50 -3.12
N ARG A 92 -19.99 3.43 -3.72
CA ARG A 92 -21.46 3.40 -3.70
C ARG A 92 -21.87 2.65 -4.96
N GLY A 93 -22.00 1.32 -4.82
CA GLY A 93 -22.69 0.50 -5.82
C GLY A 93 -24.11 0.99 -6.10
#